data_AF-R1BCE1-F1
#
_entry.id   AF-R1BCE1-F1
#
_cell.length_a   1.000
_cell.length_b   1.000
_cell.length_c   1.000
_cell.angle_alpha   90.00
_cell.angle_beta   90.00
_cell.angle_gamma   90.00
#
_symmetry.space_group_name_H-M   'P 1'
#
loop_
_entity.id
_entity.type
_entity.pdbx_description
1 polymer ?
#
loop_
_entity_poly.entity_id
_entity_poly.type
_entity_poly.pdbx_seq_one_letter_code
_entity_poly.pdbx_strand_id
1 'polypeptide(L)'
;MVWTRALLGLAERAPLRFAMGFGAAKTTAADALVQRYVEGQEALDWRRLTVFFSFGVLQVGFVQHWLYVNAFGRAFPNAAIFAAAPWSAKLRDAAGLRNLAAQVGIDQFVYHPFCYFPVFYTCKEIIQSGGARTVSFRDAMNTYAANALDDLQALWRLFIPTSLVQFSVMPMHLRVPFSASVGFVWCGFLSVTRGAEFTMSCRGEAVAP
;
A
#
# COMPACT_ATOMS: atom_id res chain seq x y z
N MET A 1 11.81 14.12 -21.25
CA MET A 1 10.70 15.04 -20.88
C MET A 1 9.35 14.70 -21.55
N VAL A 2 9.30 14.16 -22.77
CA VAL A 2 8.03 13.80 -23.45
C VAL A 2 7.28 12.65 -22.75
N TRP A 3 8.00 11.59 -22.36
CA TRP A 3 7.43 10.43 -21.65
C TRP A 3 6.76 10.77 -20.32
N THR A 4 7.35 11.70 -19.57
CA THR A 4 6.81 12.15 -18.28
C THR A 4 5.48 12.86 -18.47
N ARG A 5 5.36 13.72 -19.49
CA ARG A 5 4.11 14.42 -19.82
C ARG A 5 3.03 13.46 -20.34
N ALA A 6 3.41 12.45 -21.12
CA ALA A 6 2.48 11.43 -21.60
C ALA A 6 1.94 10.55 -20.46
N LEU A 7 2.79 10.13 -19.52
CA LEU A 7 2.39 9.37 -18.34
C LEU A 7 1.47 10.17 -17.41
N LEU A 8 1.80 11.44 -17.17
CA LEU A 8 0.95 12.35 -16.40
C LEU A 8 -0.40 12.58 -17.10
N GLY A 9 -0.39 12.77 -18.43
CA GLY A 9 -1.62 12.90 -19.21
C GLY A 9 -2.49 11.64 -19.18
N LEU A 10 -1.91 10.44 -19.11
CA LEU A 10 -2.65 9.20 -18.93
C LEU A 10 -3.25 9.09 -17.52
N ALA A 11 -2.50 9.50 -16.50
CA ALA A 11 -2.96 9.56 -15.12
C ALA A 11 -4.14 10.54 -14.96
N GLU A 12 -4.16 11.64 -15.71
CA GLU A 12 -5.27 12.60 -15.70
C GLU A 12 -6.50 12.09 -16.48
N ARG A 13 -6.30 11.47 -17.66
CA ARG A 13 -7.40 11.03 -18.54
C ARG A 13 -8.10 9.76 -18.06
N ALA A 14 -7.37 8.85 -17.44
CA ALA A 14 -7.89 7.56 -16.99
C ALA A 14 -7.31 7.18 -15.61
N PRO A 15 -7.59 7.97 -14.56
CA PRO A 15 -6.89 7.87 -13.27
C PRO A 15 -7.07 6.51 -12.60
N LEU A 16 -8.25 5.88 -12.72
CA LEU A 16 -8.47 4.53 -12.18
C LEU A 16 -7.65 3.47 -12.94
N ARG A 17 -7.65 3.51 -14.27
CA ARG A 17 -6.88 2.53 -15.08
C ARG A 17 -5.38 2.69 -14.85
N PHE A 18 -4.92 3.93 -14.74
CA PHE A 18 -3.54 4.23 -14.41
C PHE A 18 -3.18 3.73 -13.02
N ALA A 19 -4.02 3.98 -12.01
CA ALA A 19 -3.81 3.49 -10.64
C ALA A 19 -3.73 1.96 -10.58
N MET A 20 -4.64 1.25 -11.24
CA MET A 20 -4.62 -0.22 -11.31
C MET A 20 -3.38 -0.76 -12.02
N GLY A 21 -3.04 -0.20 -13.19
CA GLY A 21 -1.85 -0.62 -13.94
C GLY A 21 -0.55 -0.33 -13.19
N PHE A 22 -0.43 0.84 -12.59
CA PHE A 22 0.73 1.24 -11.80
C PHE A 22 0.85 0.38 -10.53
N GLY A 23 -0.26 0.17 -9.81
CA GLY A 23 -0.33 -0.68 -8.63
C GLY A 23 0.13 -2.10 -8.93
N ALA A 24 -0.44 -2.73 -9.96
CA ALA A 24 -0.10 -4.08 -10.40
C ALA A 24 1.36 -4.21 -10.83
N ALA A 25 1.82 -3.33 -11.73
CA ALA A 25 3.20 -3.37 -12.21
C ALA A 25 4.20 -3.23 -11.06
N LYS A 26 3.95 -2.30 -10.13
CA LYS A 26 4.83 -2.04 -8.99
C LYS A 26 4.83 -3.20 -7.99
N THR A 27 3.67 -3.75 -7.62
CA THR A 27 3.62 -4.82 -6.61
C THR A 27 4.23 -6.11 -7.15
N THR A 28 3.95 -6.45 -8.41
CA THR A 28 4.54 -7.62 -9.07
C THR A 28 6.05 -7.45 -9.28
N ALA A 29 6.51 -6.26 -9.69
CA ALA A 29 7.95 -5.99 -9.83
C ALA A 29 8.68 -6.03 -8.48
N ALA A 30 8.09 -5.47 -7.42
CA ALA A 30 8.66 -5.52 -6.07
C ALA A 30 8.87 -6.95 -5.60
N ASP A 31 7.85 -7.78 -5.78
CA ASP A 31 7.90 -9.17 -5.37
C ASP A 31 8.91 -9.97 -6.21
N ALA A 32 8.93 -9.80 -7.53
CA ALA A 32 9.93 -10.44 -8.39
C ALA A 32 11.38 -10.08 -8.00
N LEU A 33 11.62 -8.81 -7.64
CA LEU A 33 12.94 -8.37 -7.16
C LEU A 33 13.30 -8.98 -5.81
N VAL A 34 12.35 -9.05 -4.88
CA VAL A 34 12.57 -9.68 -3.57
C VAL A 34 12.88 -11.17 -3.74
N GLN A 35 12.07 -11.90 -4.50
CA GLN A 35 12.30 -13.32 -4.75
C GLN A 35 13.67 -13.58 -5.38
N ARG A 36 14.07 -12.77 -6.37
CA ARG A 36 15.32 -12.97 -7.11
C ARG A 36 16.56 -12.52 -6.36
N TYR A 37 16.53 -11.35 -5.74
CA TYR A 37 17.73 -10.69 -5.20
C TYR A 37 17.84 -10.74 -3.68
N VAL A 38 16.72 -10.86 -2.96
CA VAL A 38 16.72 -10.93 -1.49
C VAL A 38 16.66 -12.39 -1.04
N GLU A 39 15.77 -13.18 -1.63
CA GLU A 39 15.57 -14.59 -1.29
C GLU A 39 16.45 -15.54 -2.11
N GLY A 40 17.05 -15.07 -3.21
CA GLY A 40 17.98 -15.83 -4.03
C GLY A 40 17.34 -16.97 -4.83
N GLN A 41 16.04 -16.91 -5.10
CA GLN A 41 15.32 -17.97 -5.81
C GLN A 41 15.73 -18.05 -7.29
N GLU A 42 16.04 -19.26 -7.76
CA GLU A 42 16.40 -19.48 -9.17
C GLU A 42 15.19 -19.35 -10.11
N ALA A 43 14.01 -19.74 -9.64
CA ALA A 43 12.74 -19.64 -10.35
C ALA A 43 11.75 -18.78 -9.56
N LEU A 44 10.94 -18.00 -10.29
CA LEU A 44 9.91 -17.15 -9.67
C LEU A 44 8.69 -17.99 -9.27
N ASP A 45 8.19 -17.77 -8.06
CA ASP A 45 6.91 -18.27 -7.59
C ASP A 45 5.77 -17.48 -8.26
N TRP A 46 5.20 -18.08 -9.30
CA TRP A 46 4.08 -17.53 -10.07
C TRP A 46 2.80 -17.35 -9.26
N ARG A 47 2.58 -18.19 -8.24
CA ARG A 47 1.41 -18.04 -7.38
C ARG A 47 1.57 -16.80 -6.53
N ARG A 48 2.73 -16.62 -5.89
CA ARG A 48 3.04 -15.43 -5.11
C ARG A 48 2.94 -14.18 -5.99
N LEU A 49 3.50 -14.20 -7.20
CA LEU A 49 3.35 -13.11 -8.17
C LEU A 49 1.89 -12.79 -8.50
N THR A 50 1.04 -13.81 -8.65
CA THR A 50 -0.40 -13.64 -8.92
C THR A 50 -1.13 -13.00 -7.74
N VAL A 51 -0.79 -13.36 -6.51
CA VAL A 51 -1.32 -12.72 -5.30
C VAL A 51 -0.90 -11.25 -5.25
N PHE A 52 0.37 -10.93 -5.48
CA PHE A 52 0.85 -9.55 -5.50
C PHE A 52 0.29 -8.73 -6.65
N PHE A 53 0.09 -9.33 -7.83
CA PHE A 53 -0.59 -8.70 -8.95
C PHE A 53 -2.04 -8.35 -8.58
N SER A 54 -2.78 -9.31 -8.03
CA SER A 54 -4.19 -9.12 -7.61
C SER A 54 -4.31 -8.07 -6.52
N PHE A 55 -3.39 -8.09 -5.54
CA PHE A 55 -3.29 -7.06 -4.50
C PHE A 55 -3.00 -5.68 -5.10
N GLY A 56 -2.11 -5.60 -6.09
CA GLY A 56 -1.79 -4.36 -6.80
C GLY A 56 -2.97 -3.78 -7.58
N VAL A 57 -3.74 -4.62 -8.29
CA VAL A 57 -4.93 -4.18 -9.03
C VAL A 57 -6.05 -3.77 -8.08
N LEU A 58 -6.42 -4.64 -7.15
CA LEU A 58 -7.63 -4.48 -6.34
C LEU A 58 -7.40 -3.54 -5.16
N GLN A 59 -6.38 -3.80 -4.34
CA GLN A 59 -6.18 -3.03 -3.11
C GLN A 59 -5.49 -1.68 -3.41
N VAL A 60 -4.32 -1.72 -4.05
CA VAL A 60 -3.52 -0.51 -4.35
C VAL A 60 -4.15 0.31 -5.47
N GLY A 61 -4.64 -0.35 -6.52
CA GLY A 61 -5.23 0.33 -7.67
C GLY A 61 -6.64 0.82 -7.41
N PHE A 62 -7.58 -0.12 -7.24
CA PHE A 62 -9.00 0.18 -7.20
C PHE A 62 -9.45 0.79 -5.86
N VAL A 63 -9.18 0.13 -4.74
CA VAL A 63 -9.66 0.56 -3.41
C VAL A 63 -9.04 1.89 -3.00
N GLN A 64 -7.72 2.06 -3.12
CA GLN A 64 -7.09 3.34 -2.79
C GLN A 64 -7.53 4.47 -3.72
N HIS A 65 -7.71 4.20 -5.02
CA HIS A 65 -8.25 5.22 -5.93
C HIS A 65 -9.66 5.63 -5.52
N TRP A 66 -10.52 4.66 -5.23
CA TRP A 66 -11.87 4.94 -4.78
C TRP A 66 -11.87 5.75 -3.48
N LEU A 67 -11.04 5.39 -2.50
CA LEU A 67 -10.95 6.12 -1.23
C LEU A 67 -10.41 7.54 -1.42
N TYR A 68 -9.24 7.70 -2.05
CA TYR A 68 -8.53 8.97 -2.11
C TYR A 68 -9.10 9.95 -3.13
N VAL A 69 -9.69 9.45 -4.23
CA VAL A 69 -10.23 10.29 -5.30
C VAL A 69 -11.73 10.45 -5.17
N ASN A 70 -12.49 9.36 -4.98
CA ASN A 70 -13.95 9.45 -4.96
C ASN A 70 -14.49 9.76 -3.55
N ALA A 71 -14.12 8.99 -2.53
CA ALA A 71 -14.66 9.16 -1.19
C ALA A 71 -14.17 10.47 -0.55
N PHE A 72 -12.86 10.72 -0.57
CA PHE A 72 -12.30 11.97 -0.03
C PHE A 72 -12.63 13.19 -0.90
N GLY A 73 -12.74 13.03 -2.23
CA GLY A 73 -13.22 14.11 -3.10
C GLY A 73 -14.65 14.56 -2.76
N ARG A 74 -15.51 13.64 -2.32
CA ARG A 74 -16.88 13.94 -1.88
C ARG A 74 -16.94 14.46 -0.44
N ALA A 75 -16.18 13.86 0.47
CA ALA A 75 -16.18 14.24 1.88
C ALA A 75 -15.45 15.58 2.15
N PHE A 76 -14.44 15.91 1.33
CA PHE A 76 -13.60 17.09 1.49
C PHE A 76 -13.49 17.84 0.15
N PRO A 77 -14.56 18.53 -0.31
CA PRO A 77 -14.59 19.15 -1.64
C PRO A 77 -13.50 20.21 -1.84
N ASN A 78 -13.07 20.88 -0.76
CA ASN A 78 -11.98 21.87 -0.80
C ASN A 78 -10.57 21.26 -0.75
N ALA A 79 -10.43 19.94 -0.65
CA ALA A 79 -9.12 19.28 -0.53
C ALA A 79 -8.25 19.47 -1.78
N ALA A 80 -8.85 19.55 -2.97
CA ALA A 80 -8.12 19.80 -4.21
C ALA A 80 -7.58 21.24 -4.27
N ILE A 81 -8.40 22.22 -3.87
CA ILE A 81 -8.02 23.64 -3.80
C ILE A 81 -6.94 23.82 -2.73
N PHE A 82 -7.11 23.21 -1.57
CA PHE A 82 -6.12 23.22 -0.49
C PHE A 82 -4.80 22.63 -0.96
N ALA A 83 -4.79 21.47 -1.63
CA ALA A 83 -3.55 20.85 -2.12
C ALA A 83 -2.79 21.75 -3.11
N ALA A 84 -3.51 22.48 -3.96
CA ALA A 84 -2.94 23.41 -4.94
C ALA A 84 -2.47 24.75 -4.35
N ALA A 85 -2.89 25.11 -3.14
CA ALA A 85 -2.55 26.40 -2.53
C ALA A 85 -1.06 26.50 -2.11
N PRO A 86 -0.47 27.72 -2.10
CA PRO A 86 0.87 27.93 -1.57
C PRO A 86 0.90 27.72 -0.04
N TRP A 87 2.06 27.33 0.50
CA TRP A 87 2.22 27.02 1.94
C TRP A 87 1.79 28.16 2.87
N SER A 88 2.05 29.42 2.48
CA SER A 88 1.64 30.60 3.25
C SER A 88 0.12 30.72 3.40
N ALA A 89 -0.64 30.29 2.39
CA ALA A 89 -2.10 30.26 2.44
C ALA A 89 -2.61 29.03 3.22
N LYS A 90 -1.97 27.87 3.04
CA LYS A 90 -2.32 26.63 3.76
C LYS A 90 -2.24 26.79 5.28
N LEU A 91 -1.18 27.43 5.78
CA LEU A 91 -0.98 27.65 7.21
C LEU A 91 -2.02 28.60 7.82
N ARG A 92 -2.68 29.42 7.00
CA ARG A 92 -3.74 30.35 7.42
C ARG A 92 -5.14 29.77 7.25
N ASP A 93 -5.28 28.69 6.49
CA ASP A 93 -6.56 28.00 6.26
C ASP A 93 -6.80 26.92 7.33
N ALA A 94 -7.38 27.34 8.45
CA ALA A 94 -7.73 26.44 9.54
C ALA A 94 -8.72 25.34 9.12
N ALA A 95 -9.62 25.60 8.18
CA ALA A 95 -10.57 24.61 7.68
C ALA A 95 -9.86 23.56 6.80
N GLY A 96 -8.97 24.00 5.92
CA GLY A 96 -8.12 23.13 5.11
C GLY A 96 -7.20 22.25 5.95
N LEU A 97 -6.59 22.79 7.01
CA LEU A 97 -5.77 22.02 7.96
C LEU A 97 -6.59 20.97 8.73
N ARG A 98 -7.82 21.30 9.13
CA ARG A 98 -8.75 20.32 9.75
C ARG A 98 -9.11 19.20 8.78
N ASN A 99 -9.40 19.52 7.52
CA ASN A 99 -9.69 18.54 6.48
C ASN A 99 -8.47 17.67 6.15
N LEU A 100 -7.26 18.23 6.18
CA LEU A 100 -6.01 17.48 6.04
C LEU A 100 -5.86 16.48 7.19
N ALA A 101 -6.01 16.95 8.44
CA ALA A 101 -5.92 16.09 9.61
C ALA A 101 -6.99 14.98 9.59
N ALA A 102 -8.21 15.28 9.15
CA ALA A 102 -9.27 14.29 8.99
C ALA A 102 -8.95 13.26 7.91
N GLN A 103 -8.43 13.67 6.75
CA GLN A 103 -8.00 12.73 5.68
C GLN A 103 -6.89 11.79 6.18
N VAL A 104 -5.86 12.34 6.83
CA VAL A 104 -4.78 11.53 7.43
C VAL A 104 -5.33 10.62 8.53
N GLY A 105 -6.23 11.12 9.36
CA GLY A 105 -6.84 10.35 10.44
C GLY A 105 -7.64 9.15 9.92
N ILE A 106 -8.52 9.37 8.94
CA ILE A 106 -9.31 8.30 8.32
C ILE A 106 -8.39 7.30 7.62
N ASP A 107 -7.38 7.79 6.89
CA ASP A 107 -6.45 6.92 6.20
C ASP A 107 -5.67 6.03 7.19
N GLN A 108 -5.06 6.62 8.21
CA GLN A 108 -4.13 5.92 9.11
C GLN A 108 -4.80 5.12 10.23
N PHE A 109 -5.98 5.55 10.71
CA PHE A 109 -6.67 4.92 11.84
C PHE A 109 -7.94 4.16 11.43
N VAL A 110 -8.43 4.32 10.20
CA VAL A 110 -9.61 3.58 9.71
C VAL A 110 -9.22 2.67 8.54
N TYR A 111 -8.72 3.23 7.45
CA TYR A 111 -8.43 2.45 6.25
C TYR A 111 -7.29 1.45 6.49
N HIS A 112 -6.16 1.88 7.05
CA HIS A 112 -5.04 0.99 7.27
C HIS A 112 -5.36 -0.18 8.22
N PRO A 113 -5.94 0.04 9.41
CA PRO A 113 -6.20 -1.04 10.36
C PRO A 113 -7.34 -1.98 9.96
N PHE A 114 -8.39 -1.47 9.30
CA PHE A 114 -9.62 -2.24 9.06
C PHE A 114 -9.80 -2.70 7.61
N CYS A 115 -9.05 -2.15 6.65
CA CYS A 115 -9.14 -2.56 5.25
C CYS A 115 -7.81 -3.07 4.71
N TYR A 116 -6.72 -2.31 4.86
CA TYR A 116 -5.43 -2.68 4.30
C TYR A 116 -4.82 -3.91 5.00
N PHE A 117 -4.66 -3.86 6.32
CA PHE A 117 -4.02 -4.95 7.07
C PHE A 117 -4.79 -6.28 6.98
N PRO A 118 -6.13 -6.32 7.12
CA PRO A 118 -6.89 -7.56 6.95
C PRO A 118 -6.68 -8.24 5.60
N VAL A 119 -6.69 -7.46 4.51
CA VAL A 119 -6.43 -7.97 3.17
C VAL A 119 -4.97 -8.43 3.03
N PHE A 120 -4.03 -7.65 3.55
CA PHE A 120 -2.61 -8.00 3.54
C PHE A 120 -2.33 -9.34 4.25
N TYR A 121 -2.87 -9.53 5.45
CA TYR A 121 -2.70 -10.76 6.21
C TYR A 121 -3.39 -11.95 5.56
N THR A 122 -4.54 -11.73 4.90
CA THR A 122 -5.19 -12.79 4.10
C THR A 122 -4.32 -13.18 2.90
N CYS A 123 -3.73 -12.21 2.18
CA CYS A 123 -2.77 -12.49 1.12
C CYS A 123 -1.53 -13.22 1.63
N LYS A 124 -1.01 -12.85 2.82
CA LYS A 124 0.10 -13.53 3.48
C LYS A 124 -0.24 -15.01 3.73
N GLU A 125 -1.41 -15.30 4.29
CA GLU A 125 -1.88 -16.67 4.54
C GLU A 125 -2.05 -17.48 3.23
N ILE A 126 -2.55 -16.85 2.16
CA ILE A 126 -2.66 -17.50 0.84
C ILE A 126 -1.29 -17.89 0.29
N ILE A 127 -0.27 -17.05 0.50
CA ILE A 127 1.10 -17.33 0.06
C ILE A 127 1.72 -18.44 0.92
N GLN A 128 1.59 -18.33 2.26
CA GLN A 128 2.20 -19.28 3.21
C GLN A 128 1.59 -20.68 3.14
N SER A 129 0.29 -20.79 2.87
CA SER A 129 -0.40 -22.09 2.87
C SER A 129 0.01 -23.02 1.72
N GLY A 130 0.74 -22.53 0.70
CA GLY A 130 1.19 -23.33 -0.45
C GLY A 130 0.07 -24.01 -1.25
N GLY A 131 -1.21 -23.80 -0.89
CA GLY A 131 -2.38 -24.46 -1.49
C GLY A 131 -2.73 -25.79 -0.86
N ALA A 132 -1.96 -26.24 0.13
CA ALA A 132 -2.20 -27.50 0.84
C ALA A 132 -3.23 -27.34 1.98
N ARG A 133 -3.37 -26.13 2.52
CA ARG A 133 -4.30 -25.82 3.62
C ARG A 133 -5.39 -24.85 3.15
N THR A 134 -6.61 -25.04 3.64
CA THR A 134 -7.70 -24.08 3.48
C THR A 134 -7.33 -22.77 4.17
N VAL A 135 -7.30 -21.68 3.39
CA VAL A 135 -6.99 -20.35 3.90
C VAL A 135 -8.08 -19.94 4.88
N SER A 136 -7.73 -19.81 6.15
CA SER A 136 -8.65 -19.38 7.19
C SER A 136 -8.51 -17.87 7.36
N PHE A 137 -9.53 -17.11 6.95
CA PHE A 137 -9.61 -15.68 7.24
C PHE A 137 -9.50 -15.40 8.75
N ARG A 138 -10.02 -16.30 9.58
CA ARG A 138 -9.94 -16.21 11.04
C ARG A 138 -8.50 -16.29 11.53
N ASP A 139 -7.70 -17.19 10.96
CA ASP A 139 -6.30 -17.37 11.35
C ASP A 139 -5.50 -16.12 10.96
N ALA A 140 -5.70 -15.61 9.73
CA ALA A 140 -5.11 -14.36 9.28
C ALA A 140 -5.45 -13.17 10.19
N MET A 141 -6.70 -13.07 10.67
CA MET A 141 -7.13 -12.02 11.58
C MET A 141 -6.57 -12.19 13.00
N ASN A 142 -6.41 -13.43 13.48
CA ASN A 142 -5.77 -13.69 14.77
C ASN A 142 -4.29 -13.30 14.73
N THR A 143 -3.57 -13.65 13.66
CA THR A 143 -2.18 -13.23 13.48
C THR A 143 -2.06 -11.72 13.38
N TYR A 144 -2.97 -11.07 12.65
CA TYR A 144 -3.04 -9.61 12.62
C TYR A 144 -3.27 -9.04 14.02
N ALA A 145 -4.28 -9.50 14.76
CA ALA A 145 -4.60 -8.99 16.09
C ALA A 145 -3.42 -9.12 17.07
N ALA A 146 -2.66 -10.21 17.00
CA ALA A 146 -1.47 -10.41 17.81
C ALA A 146 -0.32 -9.45 17.48
N ASN A 147 -0.22 -9.01 16.23
CA ASN A 147 0.86 -8.17 15.71
C ASN A 147 0.45 -6.72 15.44
N ALA A 148 -0.82 -6.39 15.65
CA ALA A 148 -1.44 -5.19 15.10
C ALA A 148 -0.73 -3.92 15.60
N LEU A 149 -0.37 -3.88 16.88
CA LEU A 149 0.24 -2.70 17.47
C LEU A 149 1.61 -2.41 16.85
N ASP A 150 2.48 -3.42 16.73
CA ASP A 150 3.83 -3.26 16.19
C ASP A 150 3.79 -2.91 14.70
N ASP A 151 2.91 -3.56 13.95
CA ASP A 151 2.71 -3.28 12.54
C ASP A 151 2.14 -1.89 12.28
N LEU A 152 1.15 -1.48 13.07
CA LEU A 152 0.56 -0.14 12.96
C LEU A 152 1.57 0.93 13.33
N GLN A 153 2.36 0.73 14.39
CA GLN A 153 3.40 1.69 14.75
C GLN A 153 4.47 1.82 13.66
N ALA A 154 4.94 0.70 13.11
CA ALA A 154 5.89 0.71 12.01
C ALA A 154 5.29 1.37 10.76
N LEU A 155 4.03 1.08 10.45
CA LEU A 155 3.32 1.69 9.34
C LEU A 155 3.16 3.20 9.54
N TRP A 156 2.71 3.64 10.71
CA TRP A 156 2.50 5.05 11.03
C TRP A 156 3.77 5.88 10.93
N ARG A 157 4.93 5.34 11.33
CA ARG A 157 6.23 6.02 11.19
C ARG A 157 6.55 6.38 9.75
N LEU A 158 6.12 5.57 8.79
CA LEU A 158 6.35 5.81 7.36
C LEU A 158 5.18 6.53 6.70
N PHE A 159 3.95 6.13 7.01
CA PHE A 159 2.76 6.55 6.27
C PHE A 159 2.06 7.78 6.83
N ILE A 160 2.22 8.15 8.10
CA ILE A 160 1.74 9.47 8.59
C ILE A 160 2.45 10.62 7.85
N PRO A 161 3.79 10.70 7.80
CA PRO A 161 4.47 11.78 7.07
C PRO A 161 4.17 11.71 5.57
N THR A 162 4.09 10.51 5.00
CA THR A 162 3.71 10.31 3.60
C THR A 162 2.31 10.84 3.32
N SER A 163 1.33 10.52 4.16
CA SER A 163 -0.07 10.95 4.01
C SER A 163 -0.21 12.46 4.15
N LEU A 164 0.55 13.08 5.05
CA LEU A 164 0.60 14.53 5.17
C LEU A 164 1.05 15.16 3.85
N VAL A 165 2.13 14.67 3.24
CA VAL A 165 2.60 15.17 1.92
C VAL A 165 1.59 14.85 0.82
N GLN A 166 1.04 13.64 0.81
CA GLN A 166 0.08 13.17 -0.18
C GLN A 166 -1.17 14.06 -0.22
N PHE A 167 -1.76 14.36 0.93
CA PHE A 167 -3.01 15.13 0.99
C PHE A 167 -2.78 16.64 0.97
N SER A 168 -1.59 17.12 1.37
CA SER A 168 -1.28 18.56 1.34
C SER A 168 -0.66 19.04 0.03
N VAL A 169 0.00 18.19 -0.76
CA VAL A 169 0.74 18.62 -1.96
C VAL A 169 0.28 17.90 -3.22
N MET A 170 -0.05 16.61 -3.15
CA MET A 170 -0.26 15.82 -4.37
C MET A 170 -1.62 16.10 -5.03
N PRO A 171 -1.64 16.32 -6.36
CA PRO A 171 -2.88 16.32 -7.15
C PRO A 171 -3.63 14.99 -6.99
N MET A 172 -4.97 15.05 -7.05
CA MET A 172 -5.84 13.89 -6.79
C MET A 172 -5.44 12.63 -7.59
N HIS A 173 -5.10 12.80 -8.86
CA HIS A 173 -4.73 11.69 -9.75
C HIS A 173 -3.35 11.08 -9.44
N LEU A 174 -2.46 11.80 -8.76
CA LEU A 174 -1.12 11.33 -8.36
C LEU A 174 -1.06 10.77 -6.95
N ARG A 175 -2.13 10.91 -6.14
CA ARG A 175 -2.16 10.41 -4.77
C ARG A 175 -1.90 8.91 -4.70
N VAL A 176 -2.53 8.11 -5.56
CA VAL A 176 -2.34 6.65 -5.56
C VAL A 176 -0.93 6.26 -6.04
N PRO A 177 -0.43 6.75 -7.20
CA PRO A 177 0.96 6.48 -7.62
C PRO A 177 2.02 6.89 -6.59
N PHE A 178 1.83 8.02 -5.91
CA PHE A 178 2.75 8.48 -4.86
C PHE A 178 2.77 7.51 -3.67
N SER A 179 1.60 7.16 -3.13
CA SER A 179 1.48 6.19 -2.03
C SER A 179 2.01 4.81 -2.44
N ALA A 180 1.71 4.35 -3.66
CA ALA A 180 2.21 3.10 -4.20
C ALA A 180 3.75 3.07 -4.28
N SER A 181 4.39 4.19 -4.62
CA SER A 181 5.85 4.33 -4.69
C SER A 181 6.49 4.23 -3.30
N VAL A 182 5.96 4.93 -2.29
CA VAL A 182 6.41 4.77 -0.89
C VAL A 182 6.16 3.35 -0.38
N GLY A 183 5.04 2.76 -0.80
CA GLY A 183 4.72 1.37 -0.49
C GLY A 183 5.73 0.37 -1.06
N PHE A 184 6.59 0.72 -2.02
CA PHE A 184 7.68 -0.15 -2.47
C PHE A 184 8.73 -0.30 -1.36
N VAL A 185 9.09 0.82 -0.72
CA VAL A 185 10.01 0.85 0.41
C VAL A 185 9.42 0.09 1.60
N TRP A 186 8.12 0.25 1.85
CA TRP A 186 7.41 -0.51 2.88
C TRP A 186 7.45 -2.02 2.63
N CYS A 187 7.28 -2.48 1.39
CA CYS A 187 7.42 -3.90 1.05
C CYS A 187 8.83 -4.42 1.38
N GLY A 188 9.87 -3.65 1.07
CA GLY A 188 11.24 -4.00 1.47
C GLY A 188 11.41 -4.08 2.98
N PHE A 189 10.88 -3.10 3.73
CA PHE A 189 10.92 -3.09 5.19
C PHE A 189 10.22 -4.32 5.80
N LEU A 190 9.02 -4.67 5.32
CA LEU A 190 8.30 -5.86 5.75
C LEU A 190 9.03 -7.15 5.38
N SER A 191 9.67 -7.19 4.20
CA SER A 191 10.47 -8.33 3.79
C SER A 191 11.69 -8.54 4.70
N VAL A 192 12.35 -7.48 5.15
CA VAL A 192 13.48 -7.60 6.09
C VAL A 192 13.01 -7.99 7.49
N THR A 193 11.99 -7.30 8.02
CA THR A 193 11.55 -7.51 9.41
C THR A 193 10.74 -8.78 9.61
N ARG A 194 9.95 -9.19 8.61
CA ARG A 194 9.03 -10.34 8.69
C ARG A 194 9.35 -11.46 7.70
N GLY A 195 10.18 -11.23 6.70
CA GLY A 195 10.80 -12.31 5.91
C GLY A 195 11.89 -13.07 6.69
N ALA A 196 12.40 -12.50 7.79
CA ALA A 196 13.23 -13.23 8.74
C ALA A 196 12.46 -14.39 9.43
N GLU A 197 11.18 -14.22 9.73
CA GLU A 197 10.31 -15.32 10.20
C GLU A 197 10.10 -16.38 9.10
N PHE A 198 9.96 -15.93 7.83
CA PHE A 198 9.82 -16.79 6.65
C PHE A 198 11.06 -17.68 6.44
N THR A 199 12.26 -17.12 6.56
CA THR A 199 13.51 -17.89 6.45
C THR A 199 13.75 -18.82 7.63
N MET A 200 13.39 -18.41 8.86
CA MET A 200 13.54 -19.29 10.03
C MET A 200 12.56 -20.47 10.03
N SER A 201 11.32 -20.29 9.57
CA SER A 201 10.34 -21.39 9.43
C SER A 201 10.83 -22.46 8.45
N CYS A 202 11.34 -22.05 7.27
CA CYS A 202 11.91 -22.98 6.30
C CYS A 202 13.22 -23.65 6.78
N ARG A 203 13.98 -22.99 7.66
CA ARG A 203 15.22 -23.55 8.23
C ARG A 203 14.95 -24.46 9.43
N GLY A 204 13.83 -24.26 10.14
CA GLY A 204 13.39 -25.07 11.27
C GLY A 204 12.83 -26.44 10.86
N GLU A 205 12.31 -26.57 9.64
CA GLU A 205 11.90 -27.86 9.08
C GLU A 205 13.07 -28.66 8.45
N ALA A 206 14.24 -28.03 8.28
CA ALA A 206 15.41 -28.66 7.65
C ALA A 206 16.37 -29.36 8.63
N VAL A 207 16.03 -29.46 9.92
CA VAL A 207 16.80 -30.26 10.88
C VAL A 207 15.86 -31.00 11.83
N ALA A 208 15.41 -32.17 11.39
CA ALA A 208 15.18 -33.28 12.30
C ALA A 208 15.80 -34.53 11.65
N PRO A 209 16.82 -35.17 12.27
CA PRO A 209 17.36 -36.45 11.80
C PRO A 209 16.37 -37.60 11.98
#